data_AF-A0A4S4N482-F1
#
_entry.id   AF-A0A4S4N482-F1
#
_cell.length_a   1.000
_cell.length_b   1.000
_cell.length_c   1.000
_cell.angle_alpha   90.00
_cell.angle_beta   90.00
_cell.angle_gamma   90.00
#
_symmetry.space_group_name_H-M   'P 1'
#
loop_
_entity.id
_entity.type
_entity.pdbx_description
1 polymer ?
#
loop_
_entity_poly.entity_id
_entity_poly.type
_entity_poly.pdbx_seq_one_letter_code
_entity_poly.pdbx_strand_id
1 'polypeptide(L)'
;MIMKNPKVEFCGYSGYRHLLFYLARRSVPHPSENHINIRIQMYDNLSSLDCLLTALSNLDDLCLSIGEAYKTSLTQDEYEKWDEKS
;
A
#
# COMPACT_ATOMS: atom_id res chain seq x y z
N MET A 1 -1.37 -4.37 3.11
CA MET A 1 -1.49 -4.98 4.45
C MET A 1 -2.84 -5.67 4.68
N ILE A 2 -3.95 -5.22 4.08
CA ILE A 2 -5.30 -5.78 4.32
C ILE A 2 -5.38 -7.30 4.04
N MET A 3 -4.91 -7.78 2.88
CA MET A 3 -4.89 -9.21 2.55
C MET A 3 -3.93 -10.07 3.41
N LYS A 4 -3.08 -9.47 4.25
CA LYS A 4 -2.26 -10.24 5.21
C LYS A 4 -3.07 -10.71 6.42
N ASN A 5 -4.26 -10.14 6.64
CA ASN A 5 -5.13 -10.59 7.71
C ASN A 5 -5.89 -11.84 7.23
N PRO A 6 -5.72 -13.02 7.87
CA PRO A 6 -6.39 -14.26 7.47
C PRO A 6 -7.92 -14.20 7.60
N LYS A 7 -8.44 -13.16 8.27
CA LYS A 7 -9.88 -12.91 8.46
C LYS A 7 -10.52 -12.16 7.27
N VAL A 8 -9.72 -11.68 6.32
CA VAL A 8 -10.20 -11.01 5.10
C VAL A 8 -10.46 -12.06 4.03
N GLU A 9 -11.71 -12.15 3.58
CA GLU A 9 -12.13 -13.03 2.49
C GLU A 9 -11.78 -12.42 1.13
N PHE A 10 -12.06 -11.13 0.98
CA PHE A 10 -11.81 -10.42 -0.27
C PHE A 10 -11.42 -8.98 0.01
N CYS A 11 -10.35 -8.52 -0.63
CA CYS A 11 -10.02 -7.10 -0.70
C CYS A 11 -9.68 -6.77 -2.15
N GLY A 12 -10.50 -5.91 -2.76
CA GLY A 12 -10.26 -5.38 -4.10
C GLY A 12 -10.19 -3.86 -4.05
N TYR A 13 -9.14 -3.30 -4.64
CA TYR A 13 -9.07 -1.87 -4.97
C TYR A 13 -8.87 -1.74 -6.47
N SER A 14 -9.55 -0.77 -7.08
CA SER A 14 -9.40 -0.48 -8.50
C SER A 14 -8.39 0.65 -8.67
N GLY A 15 -7.18 0.32 -9.11
CA GLY A 15 -6.14 1.29 -9.40
C GLY A 15 -6.13 1.68 -10.87
N TYR A 16 -5.88 2.96 -11.16
CA TYR A 16 -5.46 3.41 -12.48
C TYR A 16 -4.08 2.85 -12.79
N ARG A 17 -4.03 1.70 -13.45
CA ARG A 17 -2.80 1.22 -14.08
C ARG A 17 -3.04 1.14 -15.58
N HIS A 18 -2.49 2.12 -16.29
CA HIS A 18 -2.50 2.32 -17.73
C HIS A 18 -1.80 1.17 -18.52
N LEU A 19 -1.82 -0.08 -18.05
CA LEU A 19 -1.17 -1.18 -18.78
C LEU A 19 -1.81 -2.57 -18.67
N LEU A 20 -2.98 -2.74 -18.07
CA LEU A 20 -3.70 -4.03 -18.06
C LEU A 20 -5.20 -3.83 -18.35
N PHE A 21 -5.51 -3.51 -19.60
CA PHE A 21 -6.84 -3.05 -20.05
C PHE A 21 -7.89 -4.17 -20.25
N TYR A 22 -7.65 -5.44 -19.90
CA TYR A 22 -8.54 -6.52 -20.39
C TYR A 22 -9.30 -7.41 -19.38
N LEU A 23 -9.08 -7.34 -18.06
CA LEU A 23 -9.79 -8.23 -17.12
C LEU A 23 -10.38 -7.60 -15.84
N ALA A 24 -10.26 -6.28 -15.62
CA ALA A 24 -10.74 -5.60 -14.39
C ALA A 24 -11.78 -4.49 -14.66
N ARG A 25 -12.66 -4.70 -15.66
CA ARG A 25 -13.54 -3.66 -16.23
C ARG A 25 -14.85 -3.40 -15.45
N ARG A 26 -14.84 -3.40 -14.11
CA ARG A 26 -16.09 -3.18 -13.33
C ARG A 26 -16.05 -2.14 -12.22
N SER A 27 -14.91 -1.54 -11.89
CA SER A 27 -14.83 -0.77 -10.63
C SER A 27 -14.04 0.53 -10.69
N VAL A 28 -13.91 1.14 -11.88
CA VAL A 28 -13.51 2.55 -12.03
C VAL A 28 -14.65 3.27 -12.75
N PRO A 29 -15.33 4.26 -12.13
CA PRO A 29 -16.47 4.92 -12.75
C PRO A 29 -16.08 5.75 -13.98
N HIS A 30 -14.96 6.49 -13.96
CA HIS A 30 -14.39 7.15 -15.13
C HIS A 30 -12.97 7.68 -14.87
N PRO A 31 -11.99 7.55 -15.80
CA PRO A 31 -10.61 8.08 -15.68
C PRO A 31 -10.43 9.58 -15.42
N SER A 32 -11.52 10.34 -15.45
CA SER A 32 -11.53 11.77 -15.14
C SER A 32 -11.79 12.05 -13.66
N GLU A 33 -12.16 11.03 -12.90
CA GLU A 33 -12.44 11.14 -11.48
C GLU A 33 -11.39 10.37 -10.67
N ASN A 34 -10.73 11.07 -9.75
CA ASN A 34 -9.75 10.50 -8.84
C ASN A 34 -10.41 9.80 -7.64
N HIS A 35 -11.46 9.01 -7.89
CA HIS A 35 -12.15 8.21 -6.88
C HIS A 35 -11.70 6.75 -6.97
N ILE A 36 -11.36 6.15 -5.82
CA ILE A 36 -11.05 4.73 -5.70
C ILE A 36 -12.08 4.10 -4.78
N ASN A 37 -12.84 3.14 -5.32
CA ASN A 37 -13.75 2.33 -4.53
C ASN A 37 -13.00 1.10 -4.01
N ILE A 38 -12.98 0.95 -2.68
CA ILE A 38 -12.37 -0.20 -2.01
C ILE A 38 -13.49 -1.09 -1.48
N ARG A 39 -13.49 -2.36 -1.89
CA ARG A 39 -14.42 -3.36 -1.37
C ARG A 39 -13.67 -4.33 -0.47
N ILE A 40 -14.12 -4.44 0.77
CA ILE A 40 -13.59 -5.36 1.78
C ILE A 40 -14.72 -6.30 2.19
N GLN A 41 -14.47 -7.60 2.12
CA GLN A 41 -15.34 -8.65 2.65
C GLN A 41 -14.54 -9.44 3.68
N MET A 42 -15.12 -9.59 4.87
CA MET A 42 -14.53 -10.27 6.02
C MET A 42 -15.30 -11.55 6.29
N TYR A 43 -14.63 -12.56 6.84
CA TYR A 43 -15.30 -13.71 7.44
C TYR A 43 -15.92 -13.35 8.80
N ASP A 44 -16.96 -14.09 9.20
CA ASP A 44 -17.55 -14.10 10.55
C ASP A 44 -18.09 -12.76 11.08
N ASN A 45 -18.67 -11.92 10.22
CA ASN A 45 -19.28 -10.62 10.60
C ASN A 45 -18.35 -9.68 11.37
N LEU A 46 -17.04 -9.82 11.18
CA LEU A 46 -16.07 -8.90 11.78
C LEU A 46 -16.14 -7.53 11.11
N SER A 47 -15.83 -6.49 11.89
CA SER A 47 -15.81 -5.11 11.39
C SER A 47 -14.74 -4.94 10.32
N SER A 48 -15.19 -4.65 9.09
CA SER A 48 -14.33 -4.32 7.96
C SER A 48 -13.61 -2.99 8.17
N LEU A 49 -14.21 -2.07 8.94
CA LEU A 49 -13.63 -0.78 9.28
C LEU A 49 -12.43 -0.93 10.22
N ASP A 50 -12.55 -1.77 11.26
CA ASP A 50 -11.45 -2.00 12.20
C ASP A 50 -10.27 -2.67 11.51
N CYS A 51 -10.55 -3.60 10.58
CA CYS A 51 -9.52 -4.21 9.74
C CYS A 51 -8.82 -3.17 8.85
N LEU A 52 -9.56 -2.21 8.29
CA LEU A 52 -8.99 -1.15 7.47
C LEU A 52 -8.08 -0.24 8.30
N LEU A 53 -8.53 0.20 9.48
CA LEU A 53 -7.74 1.02 10.39
C LEU A 53 -6.44 0.32 10.81
N THR A 54 -6.55 -0.95 11.19
CA THR A 54 -5.38 -1.77 11.57
C THR A 54 -4.40 -1.90 10.40
N ALA A 55 -4.91 -2.11 9.18
CA ALA A 55 -4.07 -2.25 8.00
C ALA A 55 -3.37 -0.94 7.61
N LEU A 56 -3.99 0.23 7.87
CA LEU A 56 -3.39 1.53 7.69
C LEU A 56 -2.29 1.78 8.73
N SER A 57 -2.53 1.47 10.00
CA SER A 57 -1.51 1.54 11.07
C SER A 57 -0.28 0.71 10.71
N ASN A 58 -0.49 -0.55 10.29
CA ASN A 58 0.61 -1.43 9.89
C ASN A 58 1.39 -0.92 8.66
N LEU A 59 0.78 -0.09 7.82
CA LEU A 59 1.47 0.53 6.68
C LEU A 59 2.34 1.69 7.16
N ASP A 60 1.84 2.49 8.10
CA ASP A 60 2.60 3.58 8.71
C ASP A 60 3.83 3.04 9.47
N ASP A 61 3.65 2.01 10.29
CA ASP A 61 4.74 1.35 11.04
C ASP A 61 5.83 0.79 10.10
N LEU A 62 5.43 0.24 8.94
CA LEU A 62 6.37 -0.22 7.93
C LEU A 62 7.18 0.94 7.36
N CYS A 63 6.51 2.05 6.99
CA CYS A 63 7.17 3.24 6.48
C CYS A 63 8.13 3.84 7.49
N LEU A 64 7.76 3.87 8.78
CA LEU A 64 8.62 4.30 9.87
C LEU A 64 9.87 3.41 10.00
N SER A 65 9.68 2.08 10.03
CA SER A 65 10.80 1.13 10.15
C SER A 65 11.81 1.25 9.00
N ILE A 66 11.32 1.47 7.77
CA ILE A 66 12.17 1.67 6.59
C ILE A 66 12.89 3.01 6.68
N GLY A 67 12.20 4.07 7.10
CA GLY A 67 12.79 5.39 7.28
C GLY A 67 13.88 5.42 8.35
N GLU A 68 13.68 4.71 9.47
CA GLU A 68 14.66 4.58 10.53
C GLU A 68 15.88 3.75 10.11
N ALA A 69 15.65 2.62 9.45
CA ALA A 69 16.73 1.81 8.89
C ALA A 69 17.56 2.63 7.88
N TYR A 70 16.90 3.36 6.99
CA TYR A 70 17.56 4.23 6.02
C TYR A 70 18.38 5.33 6.68
N LYS A 71 17.84 6.03 7.69
CA LYS A 71 18.58 7.05 8.44
C LYS A 71 19.77 6.47 9.19
N THR A 72 19.63 5.28 9.74
CA THR A 72 20.72 4.56 10.43
C THR A 72 21.83 4.22 9.46
N SER A 73 21.51 3.65 8.29
CA SER A 73 22.47 3.34 7.24
C SER A 73 23.16 4.59 6.67
N LEU A 74 22.43 5.70 6.50
CA LEU A 74 23.03 6.97 6.10
C LEU A 74 24.03 7.50 7.13
N THR A 75 23.73 7.33 8.43
CA THR A 75 24.63 7.78 9.51
C THR A 75 25.87 6.91 9.62
N GLN A 76 25.79 5.62 9.25
CA GLN A 76 26.92 4.69 9.25
C GLN A 76 27.93 4.96 8.12
N ASP A 77 27.57 5.78 7.12
CA ASP A 77 28.44 6.28 6.05
C ASP A 77 29.19 5.22 5.22
N GLU A 78 28.73 3.96 5.24
CA GLU A 78 29.23 2.86 4.39
C GLU A 78 28.66 2.92 2.96
N TYR A 79 28.82 4.05 2.28
CA TYR A 79 28.49 4.15 0.86
C TYR A 79 29.57 4.91 0.11
N GLU A 80 29.87 4.47 -1.13
CA GLU A 80 30.84 5.14 -1.98
C GLU A 80 30.32 6.54 -2.34
N LYS A 81 30.90 7.56 -1.71
CA LYS A 81 30.71 8.96 -2.10
C LYS A 81 31.61 9.24 -3.30
N TRP A 82 30.98 9.46 -4.45
CA TRP A 82 31.69 9.87 -5.65
C TRP A 82 31.72 11.40 -5.70
N ASP A 83 32.85 11.99 -5.31
CA ASP A 83 33.11 13.42 -5.50
C ASP A 83 33.57 13.68 -6.93
N GLU A 84 32.72 14.34 -7.72
CA GLU A 84 33.05 14.80 -9.06
C GLU A 84 34.08 15.94 -8.95
N LYS A 85 35.36 15.64 -9.22
CA LYS A 85 36.40 16.66 -9.32
C LYS A 85 36.12 17.53 -10.55
N SER A 86 35.74 18.78 -10.30
CA SER A 86 35.69 19.86 -11.30
C SER A 86 37.06 20.18 -11.88
#